data_AF-A0A957MTT3-F1
#
_entry.id   AF-A0A957MTT3-F1
#
_cell.length_a   1.000
_cell.length_b   1.000
_cell.length_c   1.000
_cell.angle_alpha   90.00
_cell.angle_beta   90.00
_cell.angle_gamma   90.00
#
_symmetry.space_group_name_H-M   'P 1'
#
loop_
_entity.id
_entity.type
_entity.pdbx_description
1 polymer ?
#
loop_
_entity_poly.entity_id
_entity_poly.type
_entity_poly.pdbx_seq_one_letter_code
_entity_poly.pdbx_strand_id
1 'polypeptide(L)'
;GVVSGANGVQPGLTLHQDGVLEGDTQVAIAGRVYVMAEALSSPIRPGDLLTTSALPGHAMKATDRERAYGAVIGKALTGLDTGTGFVLVVVNLQ
;
A
#
# COMPACT_ATOMS: atom_id res chain seq x y z
N GLY A 1 0.38 1.64 -7.06
CA GLY A 1 1.26 2.39 -6.14
C GLY A 1 0.46 2.92 -4.98
N VAL A 2 1.12 3.38 -3.92
CA VAL A 2 0.47 3.97 -2.73
C VAL A 2 0.90 5.44 -2.63
N VAL A 3 -0.05 6.35 -2.42
CA VAL A 3 0.27 7.76 -2.17
C VAL A 3 0.97 7.87 -0.81
N SER A 4 2.10 8.57 -0.76
CA SER A 4 2.92 8.68 0.44
C SER A 4 2.22 9.45 1.55
N GLY A 5 2.29 8.93 2.78
CA GLY A 5 1.84 9.60 4.00
C GLY A 5 0.63 8.94 4.69
N ALA A 6 -0.26 9.78 5.21
CA ALA A 6 -1.43 9.50 6.07
C ALA A 6 -1.11 9.11 7.54
N ASN A 7 -2.10 9.32 8.43
CA ASN A 7 -2.02 9.07 9.88
C ASN A 7 -0.76 9.63 10.56
N GLY A 8 -0.37 10.86 10.21
CA GLY A 8 0.80 11.53 10.78
C GLY A 8 2.16 11.06 10.25
N VAL A 9 2.19 10.07 9.35
CA VAL A 9 3.41 9.71 8.61
C VAL A 9 3.59 10.70 7.48
N GLN A 10 4.78 11.30 7.41
CA GLN A 10 5.19 12.16 6.31
C GLN A 10 6.28 11.48 5.49
N PRO A 11 6.38 11.79 4.18
CA PRO A 11 7.49 11.34 3.34
C PRO A 11 8.83 11.83 3.90
N GLY A 12 9.81 10.95 4.00
CA GLY A 12 11.15 11.30 4.51
C GLY A 12 12.11 11.84 3.44
N LEU A 13 12.00 11.31 2.21
CA LEU A 13 12.76 11.75 1.04
C LEU A 13 11.85 11.69 -0.19
N THR A 14 11.82 12.77 -0.95
CA THR A 14 11.08 12.83 -2.22
C THR A 14 12.08 12.93 -3.37
N LEU A 15 11.99 12.00 -4.32
CA LEU A 15 12.73 12.06 -5.57
C LEU A 15 11.87 12.85 -6.57
N HIS A 16 12.34 14.03 -6.96
CA HIS A 16 11.63 14.93 -7.88
C HIS A 16 12.58 15.45 -8.95
N GLN A 17 12.07 15.67 -10.16
CA GLN A 17 12.82 16.24 -11.28
C GLN A 17 11.94 17.25 -12.02
N ASP A 18 12.32 18.52 -11.94
CA ASP A 18 11.63 19.62 -12.60
C ASP A 18 11.63 19.44 -14.13
N GLY A 19 10.49 19.73 -14.77
CA GLY A 19 10.34 19.75 -16.23
C GLY A 19 10.30 18.39 -16.93
N VAL A 20 10.36 17.27 -16.20
CA VAL A 20 10.28 15.91 -16.77
C VAL A 20 9.02 15.16 -16.33
N LEU A 21 8.61 15.31 -15.07
CA LEU A 21 7.39 14.71 -14.53
C LEU A 21 6.55 15.81 -13.88
N GLU A 22 5.42 16.12 -14.50
CA GLU A 22 4.43 17.04 -13.95
C GLU A 22 3.45 16.26 -13.07
N GLY A 23 3.42 16.57 -11.78
CA GLY A 23 2.51 15.95 -10.82
C GLY A 23 2.91 16.19 -9.38
N ASP A 24 1.97 16.71 -8.58
CA ASP A 24 2.21 17.07 -7.17
C ASP A 24 2.01 15.91 -6.20
N THR A 25 1.59 14.74 -6.70
CA THR A 25 1.29 13.57 -5.86
C THR A 25 2.54 12.72 -5.66
N GLN A 26 2.98 12.65 -4.40
CA GLN A 26 4.11 11.82 -4.01
C GLN A 26 3.67 10.36 -3.87
N VAL A 27 4.31 9.46 -4.61
CA VAL A 27 4.04 8.01 -4.58
C VAL A 27 5.16 7.30 -3.82
N ALA A 28 4.78 6.41 -2.89
CA ALA A 28 5.72 5.64 -2.10
C ALA A 28 6.41 4.60 -2.99
N ILE A 29 7.73 4.73 -3.13
CA ILE A 29 8.60 3.76 -3.82
C ILE A 29 9.24 2.77 -2.86
N ALA A 30 9.49 3.21 -1.62
CA ALA A 30 10.08 2.41 -0.56
C ALA A 30 9.74 3.00 0.81
N GLY A 31 9.69 2.14 1.84
CA GLY A 31 9.55 2.54 3.24
C GLY A 31 8.16 2.25 3.81
N ARG A 32 7.78 2.97 4.88
CA ARG A 32 6.49 2.77 5.56
C ARG A 32 5.47 3.80 5.08
N VAL A 33 4.28 3.34 4.73
CA VAL A 33 3.17 4.19 4.28
C VAL A 33 1.85 3.59 4.73
N TYR A 34 0.85 4.42 4.99
CA TYR A 34 -0.50 3.95 5.22
C TYR A 34 -1.22 3.76 3.89
N VAL A 35 -1.86 2.61 3.72
CA VAL A 35 -2.74 2.35 2.59
C VAL A 35 -4.16 2.23 3.10
N MET A 36 -5.12 2.77 2.36
CA MET A 36 -6.51 2.40 2.57
C MET A 36 -6.66 0.94 2.12
N ALA A 37 -7.16 0.08 2.98
CA ALA A 37 -7.32 -1.34 2.71
C ALA A 37 -8.75 -1.78 2.97
N GLU A 38 -9.12 -2.90 2.38
CA GLU A 38 -10.37 -3.60 2.62
C GLU A 38 -10.11 -5.03 3.10
N ALA A 39 -10.96 -5.47 4.02
CA ALA A 39 -11.01 -6.80 4.60
C ALA A 39 -12.43 -7.39 4.44
N LEU A 40 -13.01 -7.26 3.24
CA LEU A 40 -14.35 -7.75 2.92
C LEU A 40 -14.36 -9.25 2.69
N SER A 41 -13.30 -9.78 2.08
CA SER A 41 -13.15 -11.21 1.77
C SER A 41 -12.20 -11.93 2.73
N SER A 42 -11.23 -11.21 3.31
CA SER A 42 -10.22 -11.80 4.20
C SER A 42 -9.67 -10.75 5.17
N PRO A 43 -9.55 -11.06 6.47
CA PRO A 43 -8.87 -10.19 7.42
C PRO A 43 -7.40 -10.00 7.03
N ILE A 44 -6.90 -8.79 7.26
CA ILE A 44 -5.47 -8.46 7.13
C ILE A 44 -4.80 -8.61 8.49
N ARG A 45 -3.65 -9.26 8.50
CA ARG A 45 -2.78 -9.46 9.67
C ARG A 45 -1.39 -8.92 9.39
N PRO A 46 -0.64 -8.50 10.42
CA PRO A 46 0.77 -8.17 10.25
C PRO A 46 1.54 -9.32 9.57
N GLY A 47 2.32 -8.97 8.56
CA GLY A 47 3.06 -9.91 7.73
C GLY A 47 2.32 -10.38 6.47
N ASP A 48 1.03 -10.09 6.32
CA ASP A 48 0.31 -10.41 5.09
C ASP A 48 0.83 -9.59 3.91
N LEU A 49 0.90 -10.23 2.74
CA LEU A 49 1.16 -9.54 1.49
C LEU A 49 -0.13 -8.88 1.01
N LEU A 50 -0.02 -7.65 0.52
CA LEU A 50 -1.15 -6.88 0.01
C LEU A 50 -1.04 -6.68 -1.50
N THR A 51 -2.18 -6.73 -2.17
CA THR A 51 -2.36 -6.47 -3.59
C THR A 51 -3.50 -5.46 -3.80
N THR A 52 -3.74 -5.04 -5.04
CA THR A 52 -4.84 -4.11 -5.37
C THR A 52 -6.19 -4.78 -5.18
N SER A 53 -7.15 -4.09 -4.54
CA SER A 53 -8.54 -4.55 -4.44
C SER A 53 -9.33 -4.23 -5.71
N ALA A 54 -10.48 -4.89 -5.87
CA ALA A 54 -11.52 -4.47 -6.81
C ALA A 54 -12.20 -3.16 -6.37
N LEU A 55 -12.16 -2.81 -5.08
CA LEU A 55 -12.64 -1.52 -4.58
C LEU A 55 -11.63 -0.43 -4.94
N PRO A 56 -12.00 0.61 -5.71
CA PRO A 56 -11.07 1.64 -6.15
C PRO A 56 -10.36 2.31 -4.96
N GLY A 57 -9.04 2.51 -5.10
CA GLY A 57 -8.21 3.16 -4.08
C GLY A 57 -7.90 2.29 -2.85
N HIS A 58 -8.28 1.01 -2.84
CA HIS A 58 -8.05 0.11 -1.72
C HIS A 58 -7.05 -1.00 -2.05
N ALA A 59 -6.26 -1.39 -1.05
CA ALA A 59 -5.51 -2.63 -1.03
C ALA A 59 -6.35 -3.76 -0.42
N MET A 60 -6.00 -5.01 -0.71
CA MET A 60 -6.57 -6.19 -0.06
C MET A 60 -5.49 -7.22 0.20
N LYS A 61 -5.79 -8.23 1.02
CA LYS A 61 -4.89 -9.37 1.23
C LYS A 61 -4.66 -10.14 -0.08
N ALA A 62 -3.41 -10.39 -0.42
CA ALA A 62 -3.05 -11.30 -1.50
C ALA A 62 -3.23 -12.75 -1.03
N THR A 63 -4.27 -13.41 -1.52
CA THR A 63 -4.62 -14.79 -1.13
C THR A 63 -4.18 -15.84 -2.16
N ASP A 64 -4.10 -15.47 -3.44
CA ASP A 64 -3.60 -16.33 -4.51
C ASP A 64 -2.07 -16.21 -4.63
N ARG A 65 -1.36 -17.25 -4.22
CA ARG A 65 0.11 -17.24 -4.15
C ARG A 65 0.78 -17.33 -5.52
N GLU A 66 0.15 -18.00 -6.49
CA GLU A 66 0.67 -18.14 -7.85
C GLU A 66 0.59 -16.81 -8.60
N ARG A 67 -0.46 -16.02 -8.33
CA ARG A 67 -0.67 -14.70 -8.94
C ARG A 67 -0.07 -13.55 -8.14
N ALA A 68 0.35 -13.78 -6.90
CA ALA A 68 0.89 -12.73 -6.04
C ALA A 68 2.23 -12.18 -6.57
N TYR A 69 3.03 -13.01 -7.23
CA TYR A 69 4.32 -12.59 -7.77
C TYR A 69 4.14 -11.47 -8.80
N GLY A 70 4.74 -10.30 -8.55
CA GLY A 70 4.59 -9.10 -9.38
C GLY A 70 3.30 -8.29 -9.16
N ALA A 71 2.32 -8.80 -8.41
CA ALA A 71 1.08 -8.08 -8.08
C ALA A 71 1.05 -7.52 -6.65
N VAL A 72 2.03 -7.89 -5.81
CA VAL A 72 2.15 -7.39 -4.44
C VAL A 72 2.66 -5.96 -4.44
N ILE A 73 1.97 -5.10 -3.69
CA ILE A 73 2.31 -3.69 -3.53
C ILE A 73 2.99 -3.39 -2.18
N GLY A 74 3.00 -4.36 -1.26
CA GLY A 74 3.67 -4.23 0.04
C GLY A 74 3.26 -5.30 1.04
N LYS A 75 3.82 -5.21 2.25
CA LYS A 75 3.56 -6.12 3.37
C LYS A 75 2.96 -5.38 4.56
N ALA A 76 1.86 -5.89 5.11
CA ALA A 76 1.16 -5.29 6.22
C ALA A 76 2.02 -5.28 7.50
N LEU A 77 2.06 -4.14 8.19
CA LEU A 77 2.66 -3.97 9.52
C LEU A 77 1.59 -3.88 10.62
N THR A 78 0.35 -3.52 10.26
CA THR A 78 -0.82 -3.56 11.15
C THR A 78 -1.91 -4.45 10.56
N GLY A 79 -2.95 -4.77 11.34
CA GLY A 79 -4.08 -5.58 10.90
C GLY A 79 -5.34 -4.77 10.60
N LEU A 80 -6.30 -5.40 9.92
CA LEU A 80 -7.68 -4.95 9.71
C LEU A 80 -8.59 -6.18 9.73
N ASP A 81 -9.53 -6.24 10.67
CA ASP A 81 -10.38 -7.43 10.85
C ASP A 81 -11.50 -7.54 9.82
N THR A 82 -12.21 -6.44 9.57
CA THR A 82 -13.36 -6.37 8.67
C THR A 82 -13.48 -4.97 8.07
N GLY A 83 -14.26 -4.85 6.99
CA GLY A 83 -14.62 -3.55 6.42
C GLY A 83 -13.46 -2.85 5.71
N THR A 84 -13.40 -1.52 5.80
CA THR A 84 -12.32 -0.72 5.21
C THR A 84 -11.62 0.10 6.28
N GLY A 85 -10.33 0.36 6.09
CA GLY A 85 -9.55 1.14 7.05
C GLY A 85 -8.09 1.28 6.65
N PHE A 86 -7.37 2.11 7.40
CA PHE A 86 -5.94 2.30 7.18
C PHE A 86 -5.12 1.13 7.73
N VAL A 87 -4.25 0.59 6.88
CA VAL A 87 -3.24 -0.38 7.26
C VAL A 87 -1.87 0.23 7.03
N LEU A 88 -1.00 0.18 8.03
CA LEU A 88 0.40 0.55 7.86
C LEU A 88 1.11 -0.57 7.09
N VAL A 89 1.84 -0.21 6.05
CA VAL A 89 2.46 -1.14 5.12
C VAL A 89 3.93 -0.77 4.93
N VAL A 90 4.79 -1.77 4.81
CA VAL A 90 6.12 -1.59 4.22
C VAL A 90 6.04 -1.85 2.72
N VAL A 91 6.40 -0.84 1.94
CA VAL A 91 6.53 -0.90 0.48
C VAL A 91 7.99 -1.10 0.15
N ASN A 92 8.25 -2.06 -0.73
CA ASN A 92 9.54 -2.26 -1.37
C ASN A 92 9.23 -2.80 -2.77
N LEU A 93 9.57 -2.03 -3.81
CA LEU A 93 9.45 -2.49 -5.18
C LEU A 93 10.65 -3.41 -5.46
N GLN A 94 10.40 -4.71 -5.53
CA GLN A 94 11.41 -5.74 -5.85
C GLN A 94 10.95 -6.57 -7.05
#